data_AF-A0A7S2ER74-F1
#
_entry.id   AF-A0A7S2ER74-F1
#
_cell.length_a   1.000
_cell.length_b   1.000
_cell.length_c   1.000
_cell.angle_alpha   90.00
_cell.angle_beta   90.00
_cell.angle_gamma   90.00
#
_symmetry.space_group_name_H-M   'P 1'
#
loop_
_entity.id
_entity.type
_entity.pdbx_description
1 polymer ?
#
loop_
_entity_poly.entity_id
_entity_poly.type
_entity_poly.pdbx_seq_one_letter_code
_entity_poly.pdbx_strand_id
1 'polypeptide(L)'
;ETDDEHFFADAVENRPNYSLYLLGNRPHESDFGGVILVDCNPNRPDVDGWLSHYVNDGAIILEKSEGGVLDYIETSRARQNCVICPWGPSPLLATFTTRDLKRGDELFTSYGVSYWLDAKLERHDSVPKTDAILEEEKRNFEFYISSIEKCSTKYNYESTWFNDVFEALA
;
A
#
# COMPACT_ATOMS: atom_id res chain seq x y z
N GLU A 1 15.84 11.44 13.36
CA GLU A 1 15.75 9.98 13.53
C GLU A 1 14.86 9.73 14.74
N THR A 2 13.57 9.56 14.53
CA THR A 2 12.62 9.31 15.63
C THR A 2 11.49 8.44 15.14
N ASP A 3 11.40 7.27 15.78
CA ASP A 3 10.17 6.59 16.23
C ASP A 3 9.48 5.50 15.41
N ASP A 4 10.04 5.00 14.31
CA ASP A 4 9.56 3.71 13.76
C ASP A 4 10.17 2.53 14.51
N GLU A 5 11.46 2.58 14.87
CA GLU A 5 12.10 1.51 15.63
C GLU A 5 11.44 1.29 17.01
N HIS A 6 10.96 2.34 17.69
CA HIS A 6 10.30 2.19 18.99
C HIS A 6 8.84 1.72 18.88
N PHE A 7 8.10 2.05 17.81
CA PHE A 7 6.77 1.48 17.60
C PHE A 7 6.83 -0.04 17.36
N PHE A 8 7.91 -0.53 16.74
CA PHE A 8 8.12 -1.96 16.49
C PHE A 8 8.92 -2.70 17.56
N ALA A 9 9.74 -2.01 18.36
CA ALA A 9 10.56 -2.65 19.41
C ALA A 9 9.76 -3.07 20.64
N ASP A 10 8.79 -2.27 21.08
CA ASP A 10 7.95 -2.61 22.25
C ASP A 10 6.75 -3.52 21.90
N ALA A 11 6.49 -3.72 20.60
CA ALA A 11 5.30 -4.44 20.10
C ALA A 11 5.57 -5.89 19.67
N VAL A 12 6.75 -6.46 19.93
CA VAL A 12 7.14 -7.78 19.38
C VAL A 12 6.29 -8.93 19.95
N GLU A 13 5.74 -8.80 21.16
CA GLU A 13 4.95 -9.89 21.79
C GLU A 13 3.43 -9.79 21.62
N ASN A 14 2.88 -8.68 21.11
CA ASN A 14 1.44 -8.55 20.82
C ASN A 14 1.17 -7.36 19.89
N ARG A 15 1.40 -7.54 18.59
CA ARG A 15 1.05 -6.52 17.60
C ARG A 15 -0.48 -6.46 17.45
N PRO A 16 -1.13 -5.29 17.51
CA PRO A 16 -2.58 -5.21 17.31
C PRO A 16 -2.95 -5.63 15.88
N ASN A 17 -4.14 -6.21 15.69
CA ASN A 17 -4.69 -6.42 14.36
C ASN A 17 -4.84 -5.08 13.64
N TYR A 18 -4.63 -5.07 12.33
CA TYR A 18 -4.78 -3.88 11.49
C TYR A 18 -5.46 -4.25 10.17
N SER A 19 -5.99 -3.25 9.46
CA SER A 19 -6.64 -3.46 8.17
C SER A 19 -5.78 -2.86 7.06
N LEU A 20 -5.43 -3.67 6.06
CA LEU A 20 -4.73 -3.24 4.85
C LEU A 20 -5.73 -2.77 3.78
N TYR A 21 -5.52 -1.60 3.20
CA TYR A 21 -6.42 -0.96 2.23
C TYR A 21 -5.98 -1.25 0.81
N LEU A 22 -6.91 -1.75 -0.02
CA LEU A 22 -6.59 -2.29 -1.34
C LEU A 22 -6.96 -1.32 -2.47
N LEU A 23 -7.99 -0.49 -2.26
CA LEU A 23 -8.46 0.54 -3.20
C LEU A 23 -9.22 1.64 -2.44
N GLY A 24 -8.91 2.90 -2.75
CA GLY A 24 -9.63 4.08 -2.28
C GLY A 24 -8.96 4.84 -1.12
N ASN A 25 -9.23 6.15 -1.07
CA ASN A 25 -8.91 7.01 0.08
C ASN A 25 -9.87 6.69 1.24
N ARG A 26 -9.37 6.56 2.48
CA ARG A 26 -10.22 6.55 3.69
C ARG A 26 -10.66 8.00 4.05
N PRO A 27 -11.65 8.15 4.94
CA PRO A 27 -13.06 7.86 4.68
C PRO A 27 -13.70 9.01 3.86
N HIS A 28 -13.47 9.02 2.56
CA HIS A 28 -14.42 9.65 1.65
C HIS A 28 -14.83 8.59 0.65
N GLU A 29 -16.14 8.52 0.38
CA GLU A 29 -16.69 7.74 -0.71
C GLU A 29 -15.78 7.92 -1.93
N SER A 30 -15.14 6.84 -2.37
CA SER A 30 -14.61 6.88 -3.72
C SER A 30 -15.82 7.09 -4.63
N ASP A 31 -15.70 7.95 -5.63
CA ASP A 31 -16.74 8.15 -6.66
C ASP A 31 -17.07 6.84 -7.43
N PHE A 32 -16.38 5.73 -7.09
CA PHE A 32 -16.47 4.41 -7.70
C PHE A 32 -17.11 3.34 -6.79
N GLY A 33 -17.58 3.69 -5.58
CA GLY A 33 -18.41 2.81 -4.75
C GLY A 33 -17.66 1.66 -4.06
N GLY A 34 -17.18 1.91 -2.84
CA GLY A 34 -16.75 0.87 -1.90
C GLY A 34 -15.29 1.00 -1.43
N VAL A 35 -15.02 0.35 -0.30
CA VAL A 35 -13.70 0.20 0.33
C VAL A 35 -13.40 -1.29 0.37
N ILE A 36 -12.26 -1.71 -0.19
CA ILE A 36 -11.79 -3.09 -0.11
C ILE A 36 -10.65 -3.15 0.93
N LEU A 37 -10.79 -4.00 1.95
CA LEU A 37 -9.83 -4.14 3.05
C LEU A 37 -9.52 -5.62 3.36
N VAL A 38 -8.35 -5.87 3.95
CA VAL A 38 -7.93 -7.17 4.50
C VAL A 38 -7.61 -7.00 5.97
N ASP A 39 -8.22 -7.81 6.85
CA ASP A 39 -7.83 -7.86 8.27
C ASP A 39 -6.55 -8.69 8.45
N CYS A 40 -5.50 -8.03 8.91
CA CYS A 40 -4.19 -8.60 9.16
C CYS A 40 -4.02 -8.87 10.67
N ASN A 41 -3.71 -10.12 11.02
CA ASN A 41 -3.28 -10.49 12.38
C ASN A 41 -1.79 -10.81 12.36
N PRO A 42 -0.93 -9.86 12.76
CA PRO A 42 0.52 -10.03 12.76
C PRO A 42 1.06 -11.04 13.81
N ASN A 43 0.20 -11.58 14.69
CA ASN A 43 0.59 -12.60 15.66
C ASN A 43 0.34 -14.03 15.15
N ARG A 44 -0.18 -14.20 13.92
CA ARG A 44 -0.27 -15.52 13.30
C ARG A 44 1.11 -15.94 12.78
N PRO A 45 1.43 -17.24 12.78
CA PRO A 45 2.64 -17.73 12.13
C PRO A 45 2.67 -17.30 10.67
N ASP A 46 3.87 -17.01 10.18
CA ASP A 46 4.11 -16.75 8.77
C ASP A 46 3.62 -17.92 7.92
N VAL A 47 2.90 -17.59 6.86
CA VAL A 47 2.52 -18.55 5.82
C VAL A 47 3.22 -18.13 4.55
N ASP A 48 4.03 -19.03 3.98
CA ASP A 48 4.75 -18.77 2.75
C ASP A 48 3.80 -18.28 1.64
N GLY A 49 4.17 -17.18 0.99
CA GLY A 49 3.34 -16.53 -0.04
C GLY A 49 2.28 -15.55 0.51
N TRP A 50 2.02 -15.50 1.81
CA TRP A 50 1.03 -14.61 2.45
C TRP A 50 1.67 -13.54 3.33
N LEU A 51 2.82 -13.03 2.88
CA LEU A 51 3.70 -12.13 3.64
C LEU A 51 3.57 -10.65 3.24
N SER A 52 2.65 -10.33 2.32
CA SER A 52 2.42 -8.95 1.85
C SER A 52 2.08 -7.96 2.97
N HIS A 53 1.60 -8.46 4.10
CA HIS A 53 1.26 -7.65 5.27
C HIS A 53 2.50 -6.99 5.92
N TYR A 54 3.72 -7.47 5.65
CA TYR A 54 4.97 -6.84 6.10
C TYR A 54 5.47 -5.68 5.22
N VAL A 55 4.81 -5.42 4.08
CA VAL A 55 5.19 -4.32 3.19
C VAL A 55 4.79 -2.99 3.84
N ASN A 56 5.74 -2.06 3.95
CA ASN A 56 5.56 -0.77 4.61
C ASN A 56 5.35 0.38 3.62
N ASP A 57 4.99 1.56 4.11
CA ASP A 57 5.10 2.78 3.32
C ASP A 57 6.57 3.25 3.26
N GLY A 58 6.99 3.81 2.13
CA GLY A 58 8.30 4.44 2.02
C GLY A 58 8.45 5.73 2.85
N ALA A 59 7.34 6.39 3.21
CA ALA A 59 7.34 7.64 3.95
C ALA A 59 6.09 7.80 4.85
N ILE A 60 6.11 8.82 5.72
CA ILE A 60 4.96 9.24 6.53
C ILE A 60 4.74 10.75 6.39
N ILE A 61 3.52 11.23 6.64
CA ILE A 61 3.26 12.67 6.76
C ILE A 61 3.56 13.11 8.19
N LEU A 62 4.51 14.05 8.33
CA LEU A 62 4.91 14.62 9.61
C LEU A 62 4.15 15.90 9.97
N GLU A 63 3.62 16.60 8.96
CA GLU A 63 2.97 17.90 9.14
C GLU A 63 1.71 17.98 8.26
N LYS A 64 0.61 18.48 8.83
CA LYS A 64 -0.66 18.73 8.12
C LYS A 64 -0.59 20.03 7.30
N SER A 65 0.40 20.14 6.42
CA SER A 65 0.63 21.30 5.55
C SER A 65 0.78 20.85 4.10
N GLU A 66 0.67 21.77 3.14
CA GLU A 66 0.94 21.45 1.73
C GLU A 66 2.34 20.88 1.54
N GLY A 67 3.34 21.49 2.18
CA GLY A 67 4.72 21.01 2.14
C GLY A 67 4.87 19.59 2.70
N GLY A 68 4.27 19.31 3.86
CA GLY A 68 4.33 17.97 4.47
C GLY A 68 3.67 16.89 3.61
N VAL A 69 2.58 17.22 2.90
CA VAL A 69 1.93 16.30 1.96
C VAL A 69 2.79 16.06 0.72
N LEU A 70 3.35 17.12 0.12
CA LEU A 70 4.21 17.01 -1.06
C LEU A 70 5.49 16.24 -0.76
N ASP A 71 6.13 16.50 0.39
CA ASP A 71 7.33 15.80 0.85
C ASP A 71 7.07 14.30 1.01
N TYR A 72 5.91 13.94 1.56
CA TYR A 72 5.47 12.54 1.66
C TYR A 72 5.30 11.91 0.27
N ILE A 73 4.59 12.56 -0.66
CA ILE A 73 4.35 12.01 -2.00
C ILE A 73 5.67 11.76 -2.72
N GLU A 74 6.58 12.75 -2.69
CA GLU A 74 7.89 12.64 -3.34
C GLU A 74 8.73 11.51 -2.72
N THR A 75 8.82 11.47 -1.39
CA THR A 75 9.64 10.48 -0.66
C THR A 75 9.09 9.06 -0.81
N SER A 76 7.77 8.89 -0.66
CA SER A 76 7.08 7.61 -0.82
C SER A 76 7.33 7.06 -2.24
N ARG A 77 7.12 7.89 -3.28
CA ARG A 77 7.37 7.53 -4.68
C ARG A 77 8.83 7.14 -4.94
N ALA A 78 9.79 7.87 -4.37
CA ALA A 78 11.21 7.61 -4.59
C ALA A 78 11.68 6.27 -3.96
N ARG A 79 11.06 5.88 -2.84
CA ARG A 79 11.40 4.65 -2.12
C ARG A 79 10.60 3.43 -2.57
N GLN A 80 9.37 3.65 -3.06
CA GLN A 80 8.47 2.61 -3.51
C GLN A 80 9.17 1.63 -4.45
N ASN A 81 9.14 0.36 -4.08
CA ASN A 81 9.74 -0.73 -4.84
C ASN A 81 8.76 -1.90 -5.05
N CYS A 82 7.54 -1.76 -4.55
CA CYS A 82 6.46 -2.71 -4.67
C CYS A 82 5.14 -2.03 -5.06
N VAL A 83 4.26 -2.78 -5.70
CA VAL A 83 2.84 -2.46 -5.91
C VAL A 83 1.99 -3.65 -5.54
N ILE A 84 0.81 -3.40 -5.00
CA ILE A 84 -0.18 -4.43 -4.70
C ILE A 84 -1.20 -4.41 -5.83
N CYS A 85 -1.49 -5.52 -6.47
CA CYS A 85 -2.51 -5.56 -7.51
C CYS A 85 -3.42 -6.78 -7.41
N PRO A 86 -4.65 -6.68 -7.95
CA PRO A 86 -5.53 -7.83 -8.12
C PRO A 86 -4.84 -8.96 -8.88
N TRP A 87 -4.93 -10.17 -8.34
CA TRP A 87 -4.25 -11.33 -8.88
C TRP A 87 -5.15 -12.56 -8.87
N GLY A 88 -5.65 -12.94 -10.04
CA GLY A 88 -6.61 -14.03 -10.20
C GLY A 88 -8.04 -13.65 -9.77
N PRO A 89 -8.88 -14.62 -9.38
CA PRO A 89 -10.24 -14.34 -8.96
C PRO A 89 -10.27 -13.53 -7.66
N SER A 90 -11.21 -12.59 -7.58
CA SER A 90 -11.47 -11.86 -6.34
C SER A 90 -11.71 -12.83 -5.17
N PRO A 91 -11.12 -12.61 -3.98
CA PRO A 91 -10.48 -11.38 -3.49
C PRO A 91 -8.94 -11.44 -3.47
N LEU A 92 -8.30 -12.23 -4.33
CA LEU A 92 -6.85 -12.45 -4.26
C LEU A 92 -6.05 -11.25 -4.77
N LEU A 93 -5.03 -10.88 -4.00
CA LEU A 93 -4.07 -9.84 -4.33
C LEU A 93 -2.66 -10.38 -4.22
N ALA A 94 -1.76 -9.82 -5.03
CA ALA A 94 -0.35 -10.09 -4.94
C ALA A 94 0.47 -8.80 -4.90
N THR A 95 1.59 -8.85 -4.18
CA THR A 95 2.58 -7.79 -4.16
C THR A 95 3.65 -8.10 -5.20
N PHE A 96 3.89 -7.15 -6.09
CA PHE A 96 4.90 -7.26 -7.14
C PHE A 96 5.99 -6.22 -6.93
N THR A 97 7.23 -6.65 -7.08
CA THR A 97 8.37 -5.75 -7.11
C THR A 97 8.39 -4.97 -8.43
N THR A 98 8.51 -3.65 -8.37
CA THR A 98 8.58 -2.77 -9.55
C THR A 98 10.00 -2.59 -10.09
N ARG A 99 11.00 -3.09 -9.36
CA ARG A 99 12.43 -3.06 -9.69
C ARG A 99 13.15 -4.26 -9.05
N ASP A 100 14.38 -4.51 -9.48
CA ASP A 100 15.23 -5.55 -8.88
C ASP A 100 15.57 -5.20 -7.42
N LEU A 101 15.57 -6.22 -6.55
CA LEU A 101 15.84 -6.10 -5.12
C LEU A 101 17.04 -6.97 -4.71
N LYS A 102 17.68 -6.59 -3.61
CA LYS A 102 18.72 -7.35 -2.93
C LYS A 102 18.17 -8.00 -1.67
N ARG A 103 18.85 -9.06 -1.21
CA ARG A 103 18.54 -9.68 0.09
C ARG A 103 18.73 -8.65 1.20
N GLY A 104 17.71 -8.50 2.03
CA GLY A 104 17.69 -7.54 3.14
C GLY A 104 17.13 -6.17 2.78
N ASP A 105 16.78 -5.92 1.51
CA ASP A 105 16.04 -4.73 1.13
C ASP A 105 14.64 -4.77 1.75
N GLU A 106 14.22 -3.66 2.34
CA GLU A 106 12.85 -3.48 2.82
C GLU A 106 11.90 -3.26 1.64
N LEU A 107 10.67 -3.77 1.77
CA LEU A 107 9.64 -3.63 0.74
C LEU A 107 8.75 -2.43 1.06
N PHE A 108 8.66 -1.52 0.10
CA PHE A 108 7.89 -0.29 0.21
C PHE A 108 6.80 -0.20 -0.86
N THR A 109 5.58 0.05 -0.41
CA THR A 109 4.45 0.54 -1.20
C THR A 109 4.14 1.98 -0.77
N SER A 110 3.05 2.57 -1.31
CA SER A 110 2.48 3.81 -0.79
C SER A 110 1.10 3.53 -0.20
N TYR A 111 0.83 4.00 1.02
CA TYR A 111 -0.48 3.90 1.66
C TYR A 111 -1.42 5.05 1.25
N GLY A 112 -0.85 6.09 0.65
CA GLY A 112 -1.56 7.28 0.19
C GLY A 112 -1.67 8.38 1.25
N VAL A 113 -1.88 9.61 0.77
CA VAL A 113 -1.98 10.82 1.59
C VAL A 113 -3.11 10.70 2.62
N SER A 114 -4.27 10.23 2.18
CA SER A 114 -5.47 10.07 3.04
C SER A 114 -5.19 9.18 4.25
N TYR A 115 -4.49 8.06 4.07
CA TYR A 115 -4.14 7.17 5.17
C TYR A 115 -3.41 7.89 6.29
N TRP A 116 -2.35 8.63 5.97
CA TRP A 116 -1.52 9.29 6.99
C TRP A 116 -2.24 10.46 7.66
N LEU A 117 -3.03 11.22 6.89
CA LEU A 117 -3.80 12.34 7.44
C LEU A 117 -4.95 11.85 8.35
N ASP A 118 -5.62 10.76 7.98
CA ASP A 118 -6.72 10.19 8.77
C ASP A 118 -6.23 9.39 9.99
N ALA A 119 -5.09 8.70 9.87
CA ALA A 119 -4.57 7.83 10.93
C ALA A 119 -3.82 8.59 12.02
N LYS A 120 -3.16 9.72 11.70
CA LYS A 120 -2.26 10.40 12.65
C LYS A 120 -2.65 11.81 13.06
N LEU A 121 -3.52 12.53 12.32
CA LEU A 121 -3.66 13.98 12.47
C LEU A 121 -5.08 14.48 12.79
N GLU A 122 -5.90 13.62 13.42
CA GLU A 122 -7.28 13.86 13.85
C GLU A 122 -8.27 14.25 12.71
N ARG A 123 -9.46 13.62 12.72
CA ARG A 123 -10.48 13.63 11.66
C ARG A 123 -11.15 15.00 11.37
N HIS A 124 -10.58 16.12 11.80
CA HIS A 124 -11.34 17.37 11.91
C HIS A 124 -10.95 18.52 10.98
N ASP A 125 -9.87 18.44 10.20
CA ASP A 125 -9.60 19.43 9.14
C ASP A 125 -9.40 18.78 7.78
N SER A 126 -10.08 19.33 6.78
CA SER A 126 -9.90 18.99 5.38
C SER A 126 -8.45 19.26 4.95
N VAL A 127 -7.85 18.28 4.29
CA VAL A 127 -6.55 18.41 3.62
C VAL A 127 -6.58 19.62 2.67
N PRO A 128 -5.51 20.43 2.58
CA PRO A 128 -5.36 21.38 1.49
C PRO A 128 -5.39 20.62 0.15
N LYS A 129 -6.50 20.69 -0.59
CA LYS A 129 -6.58 20.19 -1.97
C LYS A 129 -6.10 21.27 -2.92
N THR A 130 -4.81 21.56 -2.87
CA THR A 130 -4.20 22.53 -3.76
C THR A 130 -3.90 21.89 -5.11
N ASP A 131 -3.77 22.71 -6.16
CA ASP A 131 -3.47 22.22 -7.51
C ASP A 131 -2.15 21.43 -7.55
N ALA A 132 -1.18 21.79 -6.72
CA ALA A 132 0.10 21.09 -6.61
C ALA A 132 -0.07 19.66 -6.07
N ILE A 133 -0.87 19.49 -5.02
CA ILE A 133 -1.16 18.17 -4.44
C ILE A 133 -1.93 17.31 -5.44
N LEU A 134 -2.96 17.86 -6.09
CA LEU A 134 -3.77 17.13 -7.07
C LEU A 134 -2.93 16.66 -8.26
N GLU A 135 -2.00 17.49 -8.74
CA GLU A 135 -1.10 17.13 -9.84
C GLU A 135 -0.13 16.01 -9.45
N GLU A 136 0.44 16.04 -8.24
CA GLU A 136 1.32 14.96 -7.77
C GLU A 136 0.55 13.67 -7.46
N GLU A 137 -0.66 13.74 -6.90
CA GLU A 137 -1.53 12.59 -6.72
C GLU A 137 -1.87 11.93 -8.06
N LYS A 138 -2.17 12.73 -9.09
CA LYS A 138 -2.41 12.25 -10.44
C LYS A 138 -1.19 11.53 -11.02
N ARG A 139 0.01 12.11 -10.89
CA ARG A 139 1.26 11.47 -11.34
C ARG A 139 1.50 10.14 -10.62
N ASN A 140 1.24 10.10 -9.31
CA ASN A 140 1.39 8.88 -8.53
C ASN A 140 0.39 7.81 -8.96
N PHE A 141 -0.86 8.20 -9.25
CA PHE A 141 -1.88 7.31 -9.79
C PHE A 141 -1.48 6.76 -11.17
N GLU A 142 -0.99 7.61 -12.08
CA GLU A 142 -0.49 7.17 -13.40
C GLU A 142 0.68 6.19 -13.27
N PHE A 143 1.62 6.44 -12.36
CA PHE A 143 2.70 5.51 -12.04
C PHE A 143 2.16 4.16 -11.56
N TYR A 144 1.19 4.18 -10.65
CA TYR A 144 0.57 2.98 -10.09
C TYR A 144 -0.12 2.14 -11.17
N ILE A 145 -0.96 2.76 -12.02
CA ILE A 145 -1.61 2.10 -13.14
C ILE A 145 -0.58 1.50 -14.10
N SER A 146 0.44 2.27 -14.49
CA SER A 146 1.48 1.76 -15.39
C SER A 146 2.26 0.57 -14.78
N SER A 147 2.43 0.55 -13.46
CA SER A 147 3.10 -0.53 -12.75
C SER A 147 2.21 -1.77 -12.70
N ILE A 148 0.91 -1.61 -12.46
CA ILE A 148 -0.07 -2.70 -12.54
C ILE A 148 -0.08 -3.31 -13.94
N GLU A 149 -0.13 -2.50 -14.99
CA GLU A 149 -0.13 -2.98 -16.37
C GLU A 149 1.14 -3.76 -16.71
N LYS A 150 2.31 -3.25 -16.30
CA LYS A 150 3.59 -3.95 -16.48
C LYS A 150 3.63 -5.27 -15.72
N CYS A 151 3.18 -5.29 -14.47
CA CYS A 151 3.14 -6.50 -13.65
C CYS A 151 2.16 -7.52 -14.24
N SER A 152 0.95 -7.09 -14.58
CA SER A 152 -0.08 -7.94 -15.21
C SER A 152 0.44 -8.54 -16.52
N THR A 153 1.12 -7.75 -17.35
CA THR A 153 1.72 -8.24 -18.60
C THR A 153 2.85 -9.22 -18.35
N LYS A 154 3.80 -8.87 -17.45
CA LYS A 154 4.99 -9.68 -17.15
C LYS A 154 4.61 -11.04 -16.58
N TYR A 155 3.61 -11.07 -15.71
CA TYR A 155 3.22 -12.28 -14.99
C TYR A 155 1.94 -12.93 -15.55
N ASN A 156 1.48 -12.53 -16.75
CA ASN A 156 0.22 -13.04 -17.31
C ASN A 156 0.16 -14.58 -17.40
N TYR A 157 1.31 -15.21 -17.66
CA TYR A 157 1.41 -16.68 -17.72
C TYR A 157 1.18 -17.32 -16.34
N GLU A 158 1.85 -16.80 -15.31
CA GLU A 158 1.72 -17.24 -13.93
C GLU A 158 0.30 -17.01 -13.39
N SER A 159 -0.36 -15.92 -13.82
CA SER A 159 -1.75 -15.62 -13.49
C SER A 159 -2.70 -16.69 -14.07
N THR A 160 -2.50 -17.05 -15.34
CA THR A 160 -3.30 -18.07 -16.02
C THR A 160 -3.17 -19.43 -15.32
N TRP A 161 -1.93 -19.86 -15.03
CA TRP A 161 -1.68 -21.10 -14.31
C TRP A 161 -2.34 -21.10 -12.92
N PHE A 162 -2.23 -20.00 -12.19
CA PHE A 162 -2.82 -19.88 -10.87
C PHE A 162 -4.35 -19.98 -10.93
N ASN A 163 -4.99 -19.35 -11.92
CA ASN A 163 -6.43 -19.44 -12.13
C ASN A 163 -6.88 -20.87 -12.41
N ASP A 164 -6.17 -21.58 -13.29
CA ASP A 164 -6.48 -22.98 -13.62
C ASP A 164 -6.43 -23.88 -12.37
N VAL A 165 -5.42 -23.68 -11.51
CA VAL A 165 -5.29 -24.41 -10.23
C VAL A 165 -6.41 -24.03 -9.26
N PHE A 166 -6.72 -22.73 -9.15
CA PHE A 166 -7.75 -22.25 -8.24
C PHE A 166 -9.15 -22.76 -8.64
N GLU A 167 -9.48 -22.73 -9.93
CA GLU A 167 -10.74 -23.27 -10.45
C GLU A 167 -10.86 -24.79 -10.26
N ALA A 168 -9.75 -25.53 -10.39
CA ALA A 168 -9.75 -26.98 -10.14
C ALA A 168 -9.96 -27.36 -8.65
N LEU A 169 -9.75 -26.41 -7.74
CA LEU A 169 -9.94 -26.61 -6.29
C LEU A 169 -11.31 -26.12 -5.78
N ALA A 170 -12.07 -25.38 -6.60
CA ALA A 170 -13.40 -24.85 -6.29
C ALA A 170 -14.52 -25.84 -6.65
#